data_AF-A0A969RDW9-F1
#
_entry.id   AF-A0A969RDW9-F1
#
_cell.length_a   1.000
_cell.length_b   1.000
_cell.length_c   1.000
_cell.angle_alpha   90.00
_cell.angle_beta   90.00
_cell.angle_gamma   90.00
#
_symmetry.space_group_name_H-M   'P 1'
#
loop_
_entity.id
_entity.type
_entity.pdbx_description
1 polymer ?
#
loop_
_entity_poly.entity_id
_entity_poly.type
_entity_poly.pdbx_seq_one_letter_code
_entity_poly.pdbx_strand_id
1 'polypeptide(L)'
;MCYLNTHIDTRRADKLAELSGYLEKHQSEIVNYEQRHKVGKSIGSGRMEKAVDSVIGQRQKRKGSSWRPLGSRALAVLKVVELNGLWQQTWFPEQAN
;
A
#
# COMPACT_ATOMS: atom_id res chain seq x y z
N MET A 1 22.83 1.01 -15.18
CA MET A 1 21.97 2.07 -14.61
C MET A 1 22.44 3.41 -15.16
N CYS A 2 22.00 3.79 -16.36
CA CYS A 2 22.45 5.03 -17.04
C CYS A 2 21.32 6.07 -17.16
N TYR A 3 20.10 5.72 -16.74
CA TYR A 3 18.90 6.54 -16.95
C TYR A 3 18.79 7.74 -15.99
N LEU A 4 19.38 7.67 -14.78
CA LEU A 4 19.39 8.78 -13.82
C LEU A 4 20.35 9.92 -14.23
N ASN A 5 21.32 9.65 -15.09
CA ASN A 5 22.28 10.65 -15.61
C ASN A 5 21.88 11.21 -16.99
N THR A 6 20.62 11.05 -17.38
CA THR A 6 20.11 11.67 -18.61
C THR A 6 19.96 13.16 -18.35
N HIS A 7 20.53 14.03 -19.19
CA HIS A 7 20.33 15.47 -19.06
C HIS A 7 18.88 15.81 -19.41
N ILE A 8 18.09 16.21 -18.41
CA ILE A 8 16.69 16.61 -18.57
C ILE A 8 16.57 18.11 -18.30
N ASP A 9 16.20 18.86 -19.33
CA ASP A 9 15.87 20.28 -19.18
C ASP A 9 14.41 20.42 -18.71
N THR A 10 14.19 21.14 -17.60
CA THR A 10 12.86 21.29 -17.00
C THR A 10 12.63 22.74 -16.59
N ARG A 11 11.39 23.21 -16.76
CA ARG A 11 10.96 24.56 -16.33
C ARG A 11 11.08 24.77 -14.81
N ARG A 12 11.15 23.68 -14.02
CA ARG A 12 11.22 23.68 -12.55
C ARG A 12 12.40 22.84 -12.08
N ALA A 13 13.61 23.38 -12.26
CA ALA A 13 14.85 22.71 -11.90
C ALA A 13 14.93 22.34 -10.41
N ASP A 14 14.32 23.14 -9.54
CA ASP A 14 14.18 22.88 -8.11
C ASP A 14 13.42 21.57 -7.84
N LYS A 15 12.30 21.36 -8.53
CA LYS A 15 11.49 20.14 -8.39
C LYS A 15 12.15 18.91 -8.98
N LEU A 16 12.90 19.09 -10.06
CA LEU A 16 13.71 18.00 -10.63
C LEU A 16 14.79 17.55 -9.64
N ALA A 17 15.48 18.50 -9.00
CA ALA A 17 16.49 18.20 -7.99
C ALA A 17 15.89 17.48 -6.76
N GLU A 18 14.73 17.95 -6.28
CA GLU A 18 13.99 17.33 -5.17
C GLU A 18 13.62 15.87 -5.48
N LEU A 19 13.05 15.61 -6.68
CA LEU A 19 12.68 14.26 -7.10
C LEU A 19 13.90 13.35 -7.25
N SER A 20 14.96 13.85 -7.90
CA SER A 20 16.19 13.07 -8.12
C SER A 20 16.81 12.67 -6.79
N GLY A 21 16.97 13.62 -5.86
CA GLY A 21 17.50 13.34 -4.53
C GLY A 21 16.64 12.37 -3.73
N TYR A 22 15.30 12.44 -3.86
CA TYR A 22 14.41 11.45 -3.24
C TYR A 22 14.64 10.04 -3.79
N LEU A 23 14.70 9.89 -5.12
CA LEU A 23 14.90 8.59 -5.77
C LEU A 23 16.26 7.99 -5.44
N GLU A 24 17.33 8.79 -5.42
CA GLU A 24 18.67 8.36 -5.04
C GLU A 24 18.71 7.91 -3.58
N LYS A 25 18.16 8.71 -2.67
CA LYS A 25 18.12 8.40 -1.22
C LYS A 25 17.39 7.10 -0.93
N HIS A 26 16.29 6.83 -1.64
CA HIS A 26 15.42 5.68 -1.41
C HIS A 26 15.66 4.53 -2.41
N GLN A 27 16.76 4.55 -3.18
CA GLN A 27 17.01 3.58 -4.24
C GLN A 27 16.93 2.12 -3.77
N SER A 28 17.40 1.81 -2.55
CA SER A 28 17.36 0.47 -1.97
C SER A 28 15.95 0.01 -1.59
N GLU A 29 15.03 0.93 -1.34
CA GLU A 29 13.62 0.67 -0.98
C GLU A 29 12.74 0.51 -2.23
N ILE A 30 13.15 1.08 -3.36
CA ILE A 30 12.41 1.03 -4.61
C ILE A 30 12.46 -0.39 -5.18
N VAL A 31 11.27 -0.99 -5.34
CA VAL A 31 11.12 -2.34 -5.87
C VAL A 31 11.58 -2.41 -7.32
N ASN A 32 12.42 -3.39 -7.64
CA ASN A 32 12.76 -3.72 -9.02
C ASN A 32 11.57 -4.38 -9.73
N TYR A 33 10.72 -3.56 -10.35
CA TYR A 33 9.53 -4.01 -11.08
C TYR A 33 9.85 -4.87 -12.29
N GLU A 34 10.98 -4.65 -12.96
CA GLU A 34 11.41 -5.48 -14.09
C GLU A 34 11.65 -6.92 -13.63
N GLN A 35 12.44 -7.10 -12.56
CA GLN A 35 12.69 -8.42 -11.99
C GLN A 35 11.41 -9.05 -11.46
N ARG A 36 10.54 -8.26 -10.81
CA ARG A 36 9.24 -8.71 -10.31
C ARG A 36 8.35 -9.24 -11.43
N HIS A 37 8.30 -8.53 -12.56
CA HIS A 37 7.58 -8.93 -13.76
C HIS A 37 8.18 -10.22 -14.36
N LYS A 38 9.51 -10.31 -14.46
CA LYS A 38 10.21 -11.52 -14.97
C LYS A 38 9.89 -12.78 -14.17
N VAL A 39 9.66 -12.66 -12.85
CA VAL A 39 9.26 -13.80 -12.00
C VAL A 39 7.74 -13.98 -11.89
N GLY A 40 6.95 -13.35 -12.77
CA GLY A 40 5.49 -13.51 -12.82
C GLY A 40 4.75 -12.87 -11.65
N LYS A 41 5.40 -12.01 -10.85
CA LYS A 41 4.75 -11.30 -9.74
C LYS A 41 4.04 -10.05 -10.29
N SER A 42 2.82 -9.82 -9.82
CA SER A 42 2.06 -8.61 -10.16
C SER A 42 2.81 -7.34 -9.78
N ILE A 43 2.86 -6.37 -10.70
CA ILE A 43 3.51 -5.06 -10.52
C ILE A 43 2.52 -3.94 -10.20
N GLY A 44 1.22 -4.19 -10.37
CA GLY A 44 0.17 -3.18 -10.15
C GLY A 44 -0.20 -3.01 -8.68
N SER A 45 -0.55 -1.79 -8.30
CA SER A 45 -1.05 -1.42 -6.97
C SER A 45 -2.54 -1.76 -6.75
N GLY A 46 -3.29 -2.09 -7.81
CA GLY A 46 -4.74 -2.22 -7.76
C GLY A 46 -5.28 -3.17 -6.69
N ARG A 47 -4.59 -4.29 -6.42
CA ARG A 47 -4.98 -5.19 -5.31
C ARG A 47 -4.89 -4.49 -3.94
N MET A 48 -3.85 -3.70 -3.73
CA MET A 48 -3.65 -2.95 -2.50
C MET A 48 -4.65 -1.80 -2.38
N GLU A 49 -4.87 -1.06 -3.47
CA GLU A 49 -5.86 0.02 -3.53
C GLU A 49 -7.26 -0.50 -3.22
N LYS A 50 -7.64 -1.64 -3.82
CA LYS A 50 -8.94 -2.24 -3.54
C LYS A 50 -9.06 -2.75 -2.10
N ALA A 51 -7.99 -3.32 -1.55
CA ALA A 51 -7.97 -3.71 -0.13
C ALA A 51 -8.18 -2.50 0.79
N VAL A 52 -7.53 -1.38 0.54
CA VAL A 52 -7.71 -0.13 1.31
C VAL A 52 -9.13 0.39 1.18
N ASP A 53 -9.70 0.39 -0.02
CA ASP A 53 -11.10 0.80 -0.26
C ASP A 53 -12.09 -0.09 0.54
N SER A 54 -11.93 -1.41 0.46
CA SER A 54 -12.82 -2.37 1.11
C SER A 54 -12.68 -2.42 2.63
N VAL A 55 -11.46 -2.28 3.16
CA VAL A 55 -11.18 -2.37 4.61
C VAL A 55 -11.40 -1.02 5.31
N ILE A 56 -10.89 0.06 4.73
CA ILE A 56 -10.86 1.39 5.36
C ILE A 56 -11.91 2.31 4.75
N GLY A 57 -11.97 2.41 3.42
CA GLY A 57 -12.79 3.39 2.70
C GLY A 57 -14.27 3.32 3.09
N GLN A 58 -14.84 2.12 3.07
CA GLN A 58 -16.28 1.92 3.29
C GLN A 58 -16.79 2.39 4.66
N ARG A 59 -16.04 2.14 5.75
CA ARG A 59 -16.49 2.50 7.11
C ARG A 59 -15.80 3.72 7.68
N GLN A 60 -14.54 3.96 7.36
CA GLN A 60 -13.74 4.97 8.05
C GLN A 60 -13.67 6.32 7.31
N LYS A 61 -13.87 6.35 5.99
CA LYS A 61 -13.82 7.59 5.18
C LYS A 61 -15.19 8.15 4.78
N ARG A 62 -16.25 7.34 4.84
CA ARG A 62 -17.53 7.61 4.15
C ARG A 62 -18.50 8.56 4.89
N LYS A 63 -18.29 8.88 6.18
CA LYS A 63 -19.28 9.60 7.02
C LYS A 63 -18.73 10.73 7.90
N GLY A 64 -17.58 11.31 7.57
CA GLY A 64 -17.00 12.40 8.40
C GLY A 64 -16.75 11.98 9.86
N SER A 65 -16.58 10.68 10.11
CA SER A 65 -16.41 10.13 11.44
C SER A 65 -14.98 10.36 11.93
N SER A 66 -14.86 10.89 13.15
CA SER A 66 -13.57 10.95 13.84
C SER A 66 -13.32 9.63 14.58
N TRP A 67 -12.20 8.99 14.31
CA TRP A 67 -11.83 7.72 14.92
C TRP A 67 -10.67 7.90 15.87
N ARG A 68 -10.78 7.34 17.07
CA ARG A 68 -9.60 7.15 17.92
C ARG A 68 -8.68 6.12 17.25
N PRO A 69 -7.34 6.28 17.30
CA PRO A 69 -6.40 5.37 16.63
C PRO A 69 -6.63 3.88 16.96
N LEU A 70 -6.90 3.57 18.23
CA LEU A 70 -7.20 2.21 18.68
C LEU A 70 -8.47 1.65 18.04
N GLY A 71 -9.55 2.44 17.99
CA GLY A 71 -10.83 2.01 17.41
C GLY A 71 -10.76 1.85 15.89
N SER A 72 -10.09 2.77 15.20
CA SER A 72 -9.83 2.65 13.75
C SER A 72 -9.07 1.37 13.42
N ARG A 73 -8.00 1.08 14.17
CA ARG A 73 -7.20 -0.14 13.97
C ARG A 73 -8.00 -1.40 14.26
N ALA A 74 -8.71 -1.46 15.39
CA ALA A 74 -9.50 -2.63 15.77
C ALA A 74 -10.56 -2.96 14.69
N LEU A 75 -11.28 -1.95 14.19
CA LEU A 75 -12.27 -2.14 13.14
C LEU A 75 -11.65 -2.58 11.81
N ALA A 76 -10.49 -2.04 11.44
CA ALA A 76 -9.77 -2.49 10.24
C ALA A 76 -9.39 -3.98 10.36
N VAL A 77 -8.86 -4.40 11.52
CA VAL A 77 -8.51 -5.82 11.77
C VAL A 77 -9.74 -6.71 11.67
N LEU A 78 -10.83 -6.36 12.34
CA LEU A 78 -12.09 -7.14 12.26
C LEU A 78 -12.59 -7.24 10.81
N LYS A 79 -12.48 -6.17 10.02
CA LYS A 79 -12.88 -6.19 8.62
C LYS A 79 -11.99 -7.09 7.77
N VAL A 80 -10.68 -7.14 8.05
CA VAL A 80 -9.76 -8.08 7.40
C VAL A 80 -10.12 -9.52 7.75
N VAL A 81 -10.39 -9.82 9.02
CA VAL A 81 -10.83 -11.16 9.47
C VAL A 81 -12.10 -11.60 8.74
N GLU A 82 -13.10 -10.73 8.67
CA GLU A 82 -14.35 -10.98 7.96
C GLU A 82 -14.12 -11.25 6.47
N LEU A 83 -13.38 -10.37 5.77
CA LEU A 83 -13.16 -10.47 4.33
C LEU A 83 -12.34 -11.71 3.91
N ASN A 84 -11.51 -12.25 4.80
CA ASN A 84 -10.74 -13.47 4.56
C ASN A 84 -11.46 -14.74 5.06
N GLY A 85 -12.70 -14.63 5.55
CA GLY A 85 -13.45 -15.79 6.06
C GLY A 85 -12.89 -16.38 7.37
N LEU A 86 -12.04 -15.64 8.08
CA LEU A 86 -11.32 -16.12 9.27
C LEU A 86 -12.09 -15.90 10.57
N TRP A 87 -13.37 -15.51 10.48
CA TRP A 87 -14.18 -15.15 11.66
C TRP A 87 -14.26 -16.29 12.67
N GLN A 88 -14.63 -17.50 12.20
CA GLN A 88 -14.77 -18.67 13.06
C GLN A 88 -13.43 -19.06 13.69
N GLN A 89 -12.35 -19.11 12.90
CA GLN A 89 -11.01 -19.43 13.41
C GLN A 89 -10.51 -18.40 14.44
N THR A 90 -10.84 -17.12 14.25
CA THR A 90 -10.38 -16.04 15.14
C THR A 90 -11.09 -16.08 16.50
N TRP A 91 -12.39 -16.37 16.52
CA TRP A 91 -13.19 -16.34 17.74
C TRP A 91 -13.37 -17.70 18.42
N PHE A 92 -13.36 -18.79 17.65
CA PHE A 92 -13.65 -20.15 18.09
C PHE A 92 -12.63 -21.16 17.52
N PRO A 93 -11.33 -21.00 17.80
CA PRO A 93 -10.28 -21.83 17.22
C PRO A 93 -10.45 -23.32 17.53
N GLU A 94 -11.03 -23.68 18.68
CA GLU A 94 -11.27 -25.07 19.10
C GLU A 94 -12.33 -25.79 18.25
N GLN A 95 -13.20 -25.04 17.56
CA GLN A 95 -14.30 -25.57 16.75
C GLN A 95 -13.99 -25.53 15.24
N ALA A 96 -12.83 -25.00 14.85
CA ALA A 96 -12.46 -24.76 13.45
C ALA A 96 -11.67 -25.93 12.80
N ASN A 97 -11.64 -27.11 13.44
CA ASN A 97 -11.03 -28.34 12.92
C ASN A 97 -12.00 -29.12 12.03
#